data_AF-A0A7X5IGC9-F1
#
_entry.id   AF-A0A7X5IGC9-F1
#
_cell.length_a   1.000
_cell.length_b   1.000
_cell.length_c   1.000
_cell.angle_alpha   90.00
_cell.angle_beta   90.00
_cell.angle_gamma   90.00
#
_symmetry.space_group_name_H-M   'P 1'
#
loop_
_entity.id
_entity.type
_entity.pdbx_description
1 polymer ?
#
loop_
_entity_poly.entity_id
_entity_poly.type
_entity_poly.pdbx_seq_one_letter_code
_entity_poly.pdbx_strand_id
1 'polypeptide(L)'
;DRTTELMVQALRILREEYGFRGYIHTKTIPGTSLELIDELGRLSDRLSVNLELPSKQSLGLLAPNKSRHSILTPMRHIFESVAEDKESRALAQRRTTVYREKRMARKTRAFAPAGQSTQMIIGATPESDYQILNLSAALYTQLSLKRVFFSAYLPVVADPLLPATDAVQLNREHRLYQADWLLRYYGFHVSEIIDEKNPFLAPDVDPKANWALNHLDFFPVEVNTAPLEALLRVPGIGVRGARLILRARRQSTLGEAELRRLGIAYKRARYFITMNGAYGGSGIDFSRDALHARLSAPIEGGRHGRRADRAVQGQMSLFEAVDAPPVLPEASPA
;
A
#
# COMPACT_ATOMS: atom_id res chain seq x y z
N ASP A 1 -26.90 -1.04 -12.13
CA ASP A 1 -26.66 -1.08 -13.59
C ASP A 1 -26.60 0.27 -14.25
N ARG A 2 -27.67 1.08 -14.29
CA ARG A 2 -27.69 2.40 -14.96
C ARG A 2 -26.45 3.28 -14.72
N THR A 3 -25.98 3.41 -13.48
CA THR A 3 -24.76 4.18 -13.18
C THR A 3 -23.52 3.56 -13.84
N THR A 4 -23.40 2.25 -13.84
CA THR A 4 -22.28 1.55 -14.50
C THR A 4 -22.37 1.65 -16.02
N GLU A 5 -23.55 1.60 -16.62
CA GLU A 5 -23.72 1.81 -18.07
C GLU A 5 -23.19 3.19 -18.48
N LEU A 6 -23.52 4.24 -17.72
CA LEU A 6 -22.98 5.59 -17.95
C LEU A 6 -21.46 5.64 -17.79
N MET A 7 -20.91 4.92 -16.80
CA MET A 7 -19.46 4.80 -16.63
C MET A 7 -18.82 4.09 -17.83
N VAL A 8 -19.37 2.98 -18.30
CA VAL A 8 -18.91 2.25 -19.48
C VAL A 8 -18.93 3.17 -20.70
N GLN A 9 -20.02 3.91 -20.92
CA GLN A 9 -20.12 4.87 -22.02
C GLN A 9 -19.03 5.95 -21.95
N ALA A 10 -18.81 6.54 -20.77
CA ALA A 10 -17.74 7.52 -20.58
C ALA A 10 -16.36 6.92 -20.88
N LEU A 11 -16.10 5.68 -20.44
CA LEU A 11 -14.84 5.00 -20.71
C LEU A 11 -14.67 4.64 -22.20
N ARG A 12 -15.74 4.26 -22.90
CA ARG A 12 -15.73 4.03 -24.36
C ARG A 12 -15.37 5.30 -25.10
N ILE A 13 -16.00 6.43 -24.78
CA ILE A 13 -15.68 7.75 -25.34
C ILE A 13 -14.18 8.06 -25.14
N LEU A 14 -13.67 7.89 -23.91
CA LEU A 14 -12.25 8.12 -23.63
C LEU A 14 -11.31 7.22 -24.44
N ARG A 15 -11.61 5.92 -24.55
CA ARG A 15 -10.73 4.95 -25.20
C ARG A 15 -10.82 4.95 -26.73
N GLU A 16 -12.03 5.07 -27.26
CA GLU A 16 -12.33 4.84 -28.67
C GLU A 16 -12.40 6.15 -29.46
N GLU A 17 -12.95 7.22 -28.89
CA GLU A 17 -13.07 8.51 -29.58
C GLU A 17 -11.84 9.40 -29.34
N TYR A 18 -11.49 9.62 -28.06
CA TYR A 18 -10.33 10.45 -27.72
C TYR A 18 -8.99 9.69 -27.76
N GLY A 19 -9.02 8.36 -27.91
CA GLY A 19 -7.81 7.54 -27.97
C GLY A 19 -6.96 7.62 -26.70
N PHE A 20 -7.55 7.88 -25.53
CA PHE A 20 -6.81 8.00 -24.27
C PHE A 20 -6.13 6.66 -23.94
N ARG A 21 -4.79 6.66 -23.85
CA ARG A 21 -3.97 5.47 -23.54
C ARG A 21 -3.41 5.49 -22.12
N GLY A 22 -3.74 6.51 -21.34
CA GLY A 22 -3.31 6.63 -19.95
C GLY A 22 -4.04 5.67 -19.01
N TYR A 23 -3.70 5.78 -17.73
CA TYR A 23 -4.21 4.92 -16.67
C TYR A 23 -5.63 5.30 -16.25
N ILE A 24 -6.53 4.31 -16.21
CA ILE A 24 -7.91 4.43 -15.71
C ILE A 24 -8.12 3.44 -14.57
N HIS A 25 -8.49 3.96 -13.40
CA HIS A 25 -8.94 3.16 -12.26
C HIS A 25 -10.44 3.37 -12.08
N THR A 26 -11.21 2.28 -12.14
CA THR A 26 -12.66 2.35 -12.01
C THR A 26 -13.13 1.63 -10.76
N LYS A 27 -14.04 2.26 -10.03
CA LYS A 27 -14.70 1.68 -8.86
C LYS A 27 -15.97 0.97 -9.30
N THR A 28 -16.01 -0.34 -9.08
CA THR A 28 -17.18 -1.17 -9.30
C THR A 28 -18.20 -0.92 -8.20
N ILE A 29 -19.46 -0.77 -8.59
CA ILE A 29 -20.58 -0.55 -7.67
C ILE A 29 -21.09 -1.94 -7.24
N PRO A 30 -21.25 -2.22 -5.94
CA PRO A 30 -21.87 -3.45 -5.48
C PRO A 30 -23.27 -3.65 -6.07
N GLY A 31 -23.58 -4.86 -6.51
CA GLY A 31 -24.87 -5.18 -7.16
C GLY A 31 -24.94 -4.89 -8.66
N THR A 32 -23.87 -4.38 -9.27
CA THR A 32 -23.76 -4.29 -10.73
C THR A 32 -23.69 -5.69 -11.36
N SER A 33 -24.35 -5.86 -12.51
CA SER A 33 -24.31 -7.10 -13.30
C SER A 33 -22.88 -7.48 -13.74
N LEU A 34 -22.63 -8.78 -13.89
CA LEU A 34 -21.29 -9.29 -14.20
C LEU A 34 -20.85 -8.88 -15.62
N GLU A 35 -21.81 -8.78 -16.55
CA GLU A 35 -21.58 -8.32 -17.93
C GLU A 35 -21.05 -6.89 -17.95
N LEU A 36 -21.63 -6.00 -17.14
CA LEU A 36 -21.17 -4.61 -17.03
C LEU A 36 -19.81 -4.52 -16.33
N ILE A 37 -19.53 -5.38 -15.35
CA ILE A 37 -18.19 -5.48 -14.75
C ILE A 37 -17.18 -5.90 -15.81
N ASP A 38 -17.56 -6.79 -16.72
CA ASP A 38 -16.68 -7.23 -17.79
C ASP A 38 -16.37 -6.14 -18.81
N GLU A 39 -17.37 -5.33 -19.17
CA GLU A 39 -17.16 -4.15 -19.99
C GLU A 39 -16.22 -3.15 -19.32
N LEU A 40 -16.46 -2.84 -18.04
CA LEU A 40 -15.55 -2.00 -17.26
C LEU A 40 -14.13 -2.55 -17.24
N GLY A 41 -13.97 -3.86 -17.02
CA GLY A 41 -12.66 -4.52 -16.96
C GLY A 41 -11.85 -4.38 -18.24
N ARG A 42 -12.48 -4.42 -19.41
CA ARG A 42 -11.79 -4.22 -20.70
C ARG A 42 -11.42 -2.75 -20.96
N LEU A 43 -12.19 -1.82 -20.40
CA LEU A 43 -12.01 -0.38 -20.58
C LEU A 43 -11.12 0.28 -19.52
N SER A 44 -10.83 -0.42 -18.41
CA SER A 44 -10.02 0.09 -17.30
C SER A 44 -8.67 -0.61 -17.14
N ASP A 45 -7.70 0.08 -16.54
CA ASP A 45 -6.41 -0.51 -16.16
C ASP A 45 -6.53 -1.27 -14.83
N ARG A 46 -7.31 -0.73 -13.89
CA ARG A 46 -7.57 -1.32 -12.58
C ARG A 46 -9.05 -1.23 -12.26
N LEU A 47 -9.56 -2.25 -11.58
CA LEU A 47 -10.87 -2.21 -10.94
C LEU A 47 -10.74 -2.17 -9.42
N SER A 48 -11.68 -1.53 -8.74
CA SER A 48 -11.79 -1.63 -7.28
C SER A 48 -13.20 -1.94 -6.82
N VAL A 49 -13.30 -2.73 -5.76
CA VAL A 49 -14.55 -2.94 -5.02
C VAL A 49 -14.29 -2.48 -3.59
N ASN A 50 -15.05 -1.50 -3.11
CA ASN A 50 -14.88 -1.04 -1.73
C ASN A 50 -15.46 -2.04 -0.74
N LEU A 51 -14.61 -2.49 0.19
CA LEU A 51 -15.04 -3.27 1.34
C LEU A 51 -15.67 -2.37 2.42
N GLU A 52 -15.14 -1.15 2.57
CA GLU A 52 -15.44 -0.14 3.61
C GLU A 52 -15.06 -0.59 5.03
N LEU A 53 -15.60 -1.71 5.51
CA LEU A 53 -15.47 -2.13 6.90
C LEU A 53 -14.90 -3.55 7.00
N PRO A 54 -13.99 -3.82 7.95
CA PRO A 54 -13.23 -5.06 7.97
C PRO A 54 -14.03 -6.28 8.48
N SER A 55 -15.02 -6.10 9.35
CA SER A 55 -15.82 -7.22 9.87
C SER A 55 -17.27 -7.25 9.35
N LYS A 56 -17.86 -8.46 9.35
CA LYS A 56 -19.27 -8.66 9.01
C LYS A 56 -20.20 -7.90 9.97
N GLN A 57 -19.84 -7.86 11.26
CA GLN A 57 -20.62 -7.18 12.28
C GLN A 57 -20.66 -5.67 12.02
N SER A 58 -19.49 -5.06 11.81
CA SER A 58 -19.37 -3.65 11.48
C SER A 58 -20.05 -3.28 10.17
N LEU A 59 -19.90 -4.12 9.14
CA LEU A 59 -20.58 -3.92 7.86
C LEU A 59 -22.11 -3.92 8.03
N GLY A 60 -22.66 -4.87 8.79
CA GLY A 60 -24.09 -4.91 9.07
C GLY A 60 -24.59 -3.72 9.89
N LEU A 61 -23.77 -3.22 10.81
CA LEU A 61 -24.11 -2.09 11.68
C LEU A 61 -24.14 -0.76 10.91
N LEU A 62 -23.10 -0.47 10.14
CA LEU A 62 -22.88 0.85 9.54
C LEU A 62 -23.22 0.92 8.05
N ALA A 63 -23.33 -0.22 7.37
CA ALA A 63 -23.65 -0.29 5.95
C ALA A 63 -24.62 -1.45 5.67
N PRO A 64 -25.83 -1.47 6.27
CA PRO A 64 -26.76 -2.60 6.19
C PRO A 64 -27.17 -2.97 4.75
N ASN A 65 -27.14 -1.99 3.83
CA ASN A 65 -27.40 -2.19 2.41
C ASN A 65 -26.27 -2.93 1.66
N LYS A 66 -25.11 -3.16 2.31
CA LYS A 66 -23.99 -3.94 1.78
C LYS A 66 -23.90 -5.27 2.52
N SER A 67 -23.94 -6.36 1.75
CA SER A 67 -23.70 -7.70 2.29
C SER A 67 -22.30 -8.18 1.91
N ARG A 68 -21.77 -9.12 2.68
CA ARG A 68 -20.51 -9.79 2.33
C ARG A 68 -20.59 -10.41 0.92
N HIS A 69 -21.73 -10.97 0.55
CA HIS A 69 -21.94 -11.56 -0.77
C HIS A 69 -21.86 -10.49 -1.87
N SER A 70 -22.55 -9.35 -1.72
CA SER A 70 -22.55 -8.29 -2.73
C SER A 70 -21.18 -7.63 -2.94
N ILE A 71 -20.25 -7.77 -1.99
CA ILE A 71 -18.87 -7.31 -2.12
C ILE A 71 -17.97 -8.40 -2.71
N LEU A 72 -18.04 -9.63 -2.20
CA LEU A 72 -17.11 -10.69 -2.61
C LEU A 72 -17.39 -11.24 -4.00
N THR A 73 -18.66 -11.30 -4.43
CA THR A 73 -19.04 -11.79 -5.76
C THR A 73 -18.35 -11.01 -6.89
N PRO A 74 -18.45 -9.67 -6.96
CA PRO A 74 -17.74 -8.92 -8.01
C PRO A 74 -16.22 -9.01 -7.87
N MET A 75 -15.66 -9.11 -6.66
CA MET A 75 -14.20 -9.28 -6.49
C MET A 75 -13.70 -10.62 -7.01
N ARG A 76 -14.46 -11.70 -6.78
CA ARG A 76 -14.17 -13.04 -7.29
C ARG A 76 -14.27 -13.06 -8.81
N HIS A 77 -15.33 -12.48 -9.36
CA HIS A 77 -15.50 -12.35 -10.81
C HIS A 77 -14.31 -11.62 -11.45
N ILE A 78 -13.90 -10.47 -10.91
CA ILE A 78 -12.73 -9.73 -11.40
C ILE A 78 -11.44 -10.57 -11.30
N PHE A 79 -11.28 -11.35 -10.23
CA PHE A 79 -10.13 -12.25 -10.06
C PHE A 79 -10.09 -13.31 -11.16
N GLU A 80 -11.22 -13.98 -11.39
CA GLU A 80 -11.38 -15.03 -12.41
C GLU A 80 -11.18 -14.45 -13.82
N SER A 81 -11.83 -13.34 -14.17
CA SER A 81 -11.69 -12.68 -15.48
C SER A 81 -10.24 -12.24 -15.76
N VAL A 82 -9.51 -11.74 -14.76
CA VAL A 82 -8.07 -11.41 -14.91
C VAL A 82 -7.23 -12.66 -15.17
N ALA A 83 -7.52 -13.77 -14.47
CA ALA A 83 -6.80 -15.02 -14.62
C ALA A 83 -7.06 -15.66 -16.00
N GLU A 84 -8.33 -15.75 -16.40
CA GLU A 84 -8.76 -16.29 -17.69
C GLU A 84 -8.20 -15.50 -18.87
N ASP A 85 -8.24 -14.16 -18.80
CA ASP A 85 -7.70 -13.30 -19.86
C ASP A 85 -6.16 -13.41 -19.95
N LYS A 86 -5.47 -13.57 -18.82
CA LYS A 86 -4.02 -13.82 -18.80
C LYS A 86 -3.67 -15.17 -19.45
N GLU A 87 -4.42 -16.23 -19.13
CA GLU A 87 -4.22 -17.56 -19.71
C GLU A 87 -4.52 -17.57 -21.21
N SER A 88 -5.67 -17.03 -21.60
CA SER A 88 -6.11 -16.92 -23.00
C SER A 88 -5.06 -16.21 -23.86
N ARG A 89 -4.49 -15.10 -23.36
CA ARG A 89 -3.44 -14.35 -24.07
C ARG A 89 -2.11 -15.09 -24.10
N ALA A 90 -1.75 -15.84 -23.06
CA ALA A 90 -0.55 -16.68 -23.07
C ALA A 90 -0.65 -17.83 -24.09
N LEU A 91 -1.81 -18.49 -24.19
CA LEU A 91 -2.08 -19.53 -25.18
C LEU A 91 -2.04 -18.98 -26.61
N ALA A 92 -2.61 -17.79 -26.84
CA ALA A 92 -2.57 -17.13 -28.14
C ALA A 92 -1.13 -16.83 -28.61
N GLN A 93 -0.25 -16.41 -27.69
CA GLN A 93 1.17 -16.16 -27.98
C GLN A 93 1.98 -17.43 -28.29
N ARG A 94 1.59 -18.58 -27.70
CA ARG A 94 2.27 -19.86 -27.95
C ARG A 94 1.90 -20.51 -29.29
N ARG A 95 0.68 -20.27 -29.78
CA ARG A 95 0.14 -20.86 -31.03
C ARG A 95 0.61 -20.17 -32.31
N THR A 96 1.36 -19.07 -32.23
CA THR A 96 1.78 -18.26 -33.39
C THR A 96 3.03 -18.76 -34.13
N THR A 97 3.45 -20.01 -33.98
CA THR A 97 4.65 -20.58 -34.65
C THR A 97 4.41 -21.33 -35.96
N VAL A 98 3.22 -21.31 -36.56
CA VAL A 98 3.01 -21.95 -37.88
C VAL A 98 2.10 -21.07 -38.73
N TYR A 99 2.70 -20.40 -39.73
CA TYR A 99 2.09 -19.73 -40.89
C TYR A 99 0.61 -19.28 -40.75
N ARG A 100 0.35 -18.01 -40.43
CA ARG A 100 -1.00 -17.43 -40.56
C ARG A 100 -0.98 -16.06 -41.25
N GLU A 101 -1.44 -16.05 -42.50
CA GLU A 101 -1.92 -14.90 -43.28
C GLU A 101 -3.25 -14.31 -42.75
N LYS A 102 -3.53 -14.42 -41.43
CA LYS A 102 -4.73 -13.82 -40.86
C LYS A 102 -4.41 -12.40 -40.40
N ARG A 103 -5.00 -11.41 -41.10
CA ARG A 103 -5.11 -9.99 -40.70
C ARG A 103 -5.10 -9.89 -39.18
N MET A 104 -4.12 -9.17 -38.62
CA MET A 104 -4.03 -8.95 -37.18
C MET A 104 -5.39 -8.48 -36.66
N ALA A 105 -6.10 -9.35 -35.94
CA ALA A 105 -7.24 -8.90 -35.15
C ALA A 105 -6.73 -7.79 -34.25
N ARG A 106 -7.42 -6.64 -34.23
CA ARG A 106 -7.07 -5.50 -33.36
C ARG A 106 -6.79 -6.06 -31.97
N LYS A 107 -5.58 -5.80 -31.45
CA LYS A 107 -5.10 -6.36 -30.19
C LYS A 107 -6.06 -5.93 -29.10
N THR A 108 -6.97 -6.85 -28.72
CA THR A 108 -7.98 -6.58 -27.70
C THR A 108 -7.27 -6.22 -26.40
N ARG A 109 -7.78 -5.20 -25.72
CA ARG A 109 -7.14 -4.73 -24.49
C ARG A 109 -7.24 -5.81 -23.41
N ALA A 110 -6.18 -5.88 -22.63
CA ALA A 110 -6.15 -6.66 -21.40
C ALA A 110 -7.32 -6.28 -20.49
N PHE A 111 -7.96 -7.27 -19.90
CA PHE A 111 -8.86 -7.08 -18.77
C PHE A 111 -8.06 -6.62 -17.54
N ALA A 112 -8.37 -5.42 -17.04
CA ALA A 112 -7.80 -4.82 -15.82
C ALA A 112 -6.32 -5.19 -15.58
N PRO A 113 -5.40 -4.85 -16.49
CA PRO A 113 -4.00 -5.31 -16.46
C PRO A 113 -3.24 -4.94 -15.18
N ALA A 114 -3.63 -3.87 -14.49
CA ALA A 114 -3.08 -3.45 -13.22
C ALA A 114 -3.77 -4.12 -12.00
N GLY A 115 -4.62 -5.11 -12.24
CA GLY A 115 -5.31 -5.97 -11.28
C GLY A 115 -6.50 -5.31 -10.59
N GLN A 116 -6.84 -5.82 -9.42
CA GLN A 116 -7.88 -5.26 -8.56
C GLN A 116 -7.33 -4.64 -7.28
N SER A 117 -8.08 -3.70 -6.69
CA SER A 117 -7.81 -3.15 -5.35
C SER A 117 -9.08 -2.99 -4.52
N THR A 118 -8.93 -2.74 -3.22
CA THR A 118 -10.05 -2.44 -2.33
C THR A 118 -9.67 -1.34 -1.34
N GLN A 119 -10.65 -0.84 -0.59
CA GLN A 119 -10.47 0.18 0.43
C GLN A 119 -11.23 -0.20 1.71
N MET A 120 -10.61 0.12 2.85
CA MET A 120 -11.16 0.02 4.20
C MET A 120 -10.99 1.32 4.96
N ILE A 121 -11.96 1.61 5.82
CA ILE A 121 -11.96 2.73 6.75
C ILE A 121 -11.42 2.23 8.09
N ILE A 122 -10.45 2.96 8.65
CA ILE A 122 -9.73 2.60 9.88
C ILE A 122 -10.13 3.55 11.00
N GLY A 123 -10.51 2.98 12.15
CA GLY A 123 -10.89 3.76 13.34
C GLY A 123 -12.36 4.17 13.40
N ALA A 124 -13.17 3.84 12.38
CA ALA A 124 -14.64 3.95 12.46
C ALA A 124 -15.26 2.84 13.33
N THR A 125 -14.55 1.73 13.50
CA THR A 125 -15.04 0.49 14.11
C THR A 125 -13.95 -0.16 14.96
N PRO A 126 -14.30 -1.05 15.91
CA PRO A 126 -13.38 -1.50 16.96
C PRO A 126 -12.37 -2.56 16.51
N GLU A 127 -12.27 -2.88 15.21
CA GLU A 127 -11.33 -3.89 14.75
C GLU A 127 -9.89 -3.47 14.99
N SER A 128 -9.12 -4.46 15.44
CA SER A 128 -7.70 -4.34 15.72
C SER A 128 -6.85 -4.39 14.45
N ASP A 129 -5.59 -3.94 14.56
CA ASP A 129 -4.65 -4.00 13.45
C ASP A 129 -4.33 -5.44 13.06
N TYR A 130 -4.32 -6.36 14.04
CA TYR A 130 -4.20 -7.80 13.79
C TYR A 130 -5.31 -8.32 12.87
N GLN A 131 -6.57 -7.94 13.12
CA GLN A 131 -7.71 -8.35 12.28
C GLN A 131 -7.62 -7.72 10.88
N ILE A 132 -7.28 -6.44 10.79
CA ILE A 132 -7.15 -5.71 9.52
C ILE A 132 -6.03 -6.30 8.64
N LEU A 133 -4.88 -6.62 9.24
CA LEU A 133 -3.74 -7.20 8.51
C LEU A 133 -4.00 -8.65 8.08
N ASN A 134 -4.64 -9.46 8.92
CA ASN A 134 -5.06 -10.81 8.53
C ASN A 134 -6.07 -10.79 7.37
N LEU A 135 -7.06 -9.90 7.44
CA LEU A 135 -8.00 -9.70 6.34
C LEU A 135 -7.27 -9.26 5.06
N SER A 136 -6.35 -8.31 5.15
CA SER A 136 -5.56 -7.85 4.01
C SER A 136 -4.71 -8.99 3.41
N ALA A 137 -4.07 -9.80 4.25
CA ALA A 137 -3.31 -10.98 3.82
C ALA A 137 -4.18 -12.03 3.13
N ALA A 138 -5.37 -12.32 3.67
CA ALA A 138 -6.34 -13.22 3.06
C ALA A 138 -6.81 -12.69 1.69
N LEU A 139 -7.08 -11.39 1.59
CA LEU A 139 -7.47 -10.70 0.37
C LEU A 139 -6.38 -10.78 -0.72
N TYR A 140 -5.09 -10.69 -0.36
CA TYR A 140 -4.00 -10.88 -1.30
C TYR A 140 -3.85 -12.31 -1.78
N THR A 141 -3.99 -13.28 -0.88
CA THR A 141 -3.79 -14.70 -1.20
C THR A 141 -4.98 -15.31 -1.94
N GLN A 142 -6.21 -14.99 -1.53
CA GLN A 142 -7.43 -15.60 -2.06
C GLN A 142 -7.98 -14.88 -3.30
N LEU A 143 -7.77 -13.56 -3.42
CA LEU A 143 -8.33 -12.74 -4.52
C LEU A 143 -7.25 -12.05 -5.37
N SER A 144 -5.96 -12.33 -5.12
CA SER A 144 -4.82 -11.76 -5.84
C SER A 144 -4.87 -10.23 -5.97
N LEU A 145 -5.39 -9.56 -4.93
CA LEU A 145 -5.47 -8.10 -4.87
C LEU A 145 -4.07 -7.49 -5.07
N LYS A 146 -4.02 -6.36 -5.77
CA LYS A 146 -2.77 -5.62 -5.96
C LYS A 146 -2.56 -4.57 -4.89
N ARG A 147 -3.60 -4.15 -4.17
CA ARG A 147 -3.50 -3.18 -3.08
C ARG A 147 -4.78 -3.16 -2.24
N VAL A 148 -4.59 -3.02 -0.94
CA VAL A 148 -5.59 -2.55 0.01
C VAL A 148 -5.27 -1.09 0.35
N PHE A 149 -6.27 -0.23 0.29
CA PHE A 149 -6.18 1.16 0.74
C PHE A 149 -6.80 1.28 2.13
N PHE A 150 -6.06 1.92 3.03
CA PHE A 150 -6.52 2.30 4.35
C PHE A 150 -6.82 3.80 4.34
N SER A 151 -7.95 4.18 4.91
CA SER A 151 -8.32 5.58 5.11
C SER A 151 -8.71 5.75 6.57
N ALA A 152 -8.05 6.64 7.30
CA ALA A 152 -8.51 7.00 8.63
C ALA A 152 -9.95 7.54 8.57
N TYR A 153 -10.74 7.17 9.56
CA TYR A 153 -12.08 7.71 9.77
C TYR A 153 -12.00 9.19 10.13
N LEU A 154 -12.87 9.99 9.51
CA LEU A 154 -13.03 11.42 9.77
C LEU A 154 -14.50 11.66 10.17
N PRO A 155 -14.79 12.10 11.41
CA PRO A 155 -16.14 12.39 11.83
C PRO A 155 -16.61 13.73 11.23
N VAL A 156 -17.22 13.67 10.05
CA VAL A 156 -17.83 14.87 9.41
C VAL A 156 -19.27 15.07 9.87
N VAL A 157 -19.98 13.98 10.17
CA VAL A 157 -21.36 13.97 10.64
C VAL A 157 -21.42 13.19 11.95
N ALA A 158 -22.13 13.74 12.94
CA ALA A 158 -22.36 13.04 14.20
C ALA A 158 -23.33 11.87 13.97
N ASP A 159 -22.89 10.66 14.32
CA ASP A 159 -23.69 9.45 14.30
C ASP A 159 -23.42 8.67 15.60
N PRO A 160 -24.45 8.28 16.38
CA PRO A 160 -24.27 7.51 17.62
C PRO A 160 -23.55 6.16 17.44
N LEU A 161 -23.58 5.59 16.22
CA LEU A 161 -22.92 4.32 15.91
C LEU A 161 -21.43 4.49 15.60
N LEU A 162 -20.97 5.72 15.38
CA LEU A 162 -19.60 6.04 15.04
C LEU A 162 -18.87 6.68 16.23
N PRO A 163 -17.54 6.52 16.34
CA PRO A 163 -16.77 7.14 17.39
C PRO A 163 -16.87 8.67 17.34
N ALA A 164 -17.31 9.28 18.43
CA ALA A 164 -17.26 10.73 18.65
C ALA A 164 -15.84 11.13 19.09
N THR A 165 -14.84 10.92 18.24
CA THR A 165 -13.44 11.24 18.53
C THR A 165 -12.92 12.32 17.61
N ASP A 166 -12.39 13.41 18.17
CA ASP A 166 -11.75 14.48 17.40
C ASP A 166 -10.36 14.07 16.88
N ALA A 167 -9.78 13.00 17.45
CA ALA A 167 -8.43 12.55 17.12
C ALA A 167 -8.44 11.58 15.94
N VAL A 168 -8.22 12.11 14.74
CA VAL A 168 -8.00 11.31 13.53
C VAL A 168 -6.79 10.40 13.74
N GLN A 169 -6.97 9.09 13.58
CA GLN A 169 -5.91 8.09 13.79
C GLN A 169 -4.94 8.00 12.59
N LEU A 170 -4.40 9.13 12.12
CA LEU A 170 -3.49 9.19 10.97
C LEU A 170 -2.22 8.35 11.17
N ASN A 171 -1.68 8.34 12.39
CA ASN A 171 -0.52 7.51 12.73
C ASN A 171 -0.82 6.02 12.54
N ARG A 172 -2.02 5.57 12.95
CA ARG A 172 -2.45 4.19 12.79
C ARG A 172 -2.60 3.80 11.31
N GLU A 173 -3.22 4.67 10.50
CA GLU A 173 -3.30 4.48 9.05
C GLU A 173 -1.90 4.31 8.43
N HIS A 174 -0.96 5.20 8.81
CA HIS A 174 0.41 5.14 8.32
C HIS A 174 1.13 3.84 8.75
N ARG A 175 0.95 3.38 9.99
CA ARG A 175 1.51 2.10 10.47
C ARG A 175 0.93 0.90 9.71
N LEU A 176 -0.37 0.88 9.42
CA LEU A 176 -0.99 -0.17 8.61
C LEU A 176 -0.41 -0.21 7.20
N TYR A 177 -0.19 0.95 6.55
CA TYR A 177 0.48 0.98 5.26
C TYR A 177 1.92 0.47 5.31
N GLN A 178 2.66 0.78 6.39
CA GLN A 178 4.01 0.25 6.57
C GLN A 178 3.99 -1.27 6.75
N ALA A 179 3.07 -1.81 7.55
CA ALA A 179 2.92 -3.25 7.75
C ALA A 179 2.48 -3.97 6.46
N ASP A 180 1.48 -3.44 5.74
CA ASP A 180 1.03 -3.95 4.43
C ASP A 180 2.19 -4.06 3.42
N TRP A 181 3.06 -3.04 3.43
CA TRP A 181 4.24 -3.02 2.58
C TRP A 181 5.24 -4.15 2.92
N LEU A 182 5.39 -4.49 4.20
CA LEU A 182 6.20 -5.64 4.64
C LEU A 182 5.63 -6.97 4.13
N LEU A 183 4.31 -7.16 4.25
CA LEU A 183 3.65 -8.37 3.78
C LEU A 183 3.88 -8.58 2.27
N ARG A 184 3.73 -7.51 1.48
CA ARG A 184 3.74 -7.62 0.01
C ARG A 184 5.12 -7.68 -0.63
N TYR A 185 6.10 -7.02 -0.04
CA TYR A 185 7.39 -6.80 -0.70
C TYR A 185 8.60 -7.31 0.09
N TYR A 186 8.44 -7.57 1.40
CA TYR A 186 9.50 -8.10 2.26
C TYR A 186 9.28 -9.56 2.66
N GLY A 187 8.13 -10.14 2.32
CA GLY A 187 7.82 -11.54 2.64
C GLY A 187 7.56 -11.78 4.12
N PHE A 188 7.11 -10.75 4.85
CA PHE A 188 6.64 -10.92 6.23
C PHE A 188 5.28 -11.62 6.24
N HIS A 189 5.07 -12.46 7.24
CA HIS A 189 3.76 -12.95 7.66
C HIS A 189 3.15 -12.03 8.72
N VAL A 190 1.81 -12.02 8.82
CA VAL A 190 1.10 -11.21 9.82
C VAL A 190 1.53 -11.59 11.23
N SER A 191 1.64 -12.90 11.50
CA SER A 191 2.08 -13.45 12.79
C SER A 191 3.50 -13.06 13.19
N GLU A 192 4.34 -12.62 12.26
CA GLU A 192 5.66 -12.07 12.61
C GLU A 192 5.54 -10.64 13.11
N ILE A 193 4.61 -9.84 12.57
CA ILE A 193 4.48 -8.41 12.87
C ILE A 193 3.64 -8.19 14.13
N ILE A 194 2.57 -8.95 14.30
CA ILE A 194 1.53 -8.71 15.30
C ILE A 194 0.76 -9.99 15.64
N ASP A 195 0.27 -10.10 16.87
CA ASP A 195 -0.46 -11.25 17.39
C ASP A 195 -1.74 -10.84 18.16
N GLU A 196 -2.54 -11.82 18.58
CA GLU A 196 -3.79 -11.57 19.32
C GLU A 196 -3.57 -10.99 20.71
N LYS A 197 -2.39 -11.21 21.32
CA LYS A 197 -2.06 -10.70 22.66
C LYS A 197 -1.69 -9.22 22.60
N ASN A 198 -1.09 -8.78 21.50
CA ASN A 198 -0.69 -7.39 21.23
C ASN A 198 -1.29 -6.95 19.89
N PRO A 199 -2.61 -6.73 19.80
CA PRO A 199 -3.32 -6.67 18.52
C PRO A 199 -3.26 -5.29 17.83
N PHE A 200 -2.52 -4.33 18.39
CA PHE A 200 -2.32 -2.98 17.82
C PHE A 200 -0.84 -2.70 17.52
N LEU A 201 -0.57 -2.00 16.42
CA LEU A 201 0.78 -1.63 16.03
C LEU A 201 1.33 -0.52 16.93
N ALA A 202 2.64 -0.55 17.18
CA ALA A 202 3.33 0.50 17.93
C ALA A 202 3.17 1.86 17.22
N PRO A 203 2.70 2.92 17.91
CA PRO A 203 2.48 4.22 17.29
C PRO A 203 3.79 4.97 17.02
N ASP A 204 4.82 4.76 17.83
CA ASP A 204 6.08 5.50 17.86
C ASP A 204 7.19 4.87 17.01
N VAL A 205 7.19 3.55 16.82
CA VAL A 205 8.16 2.83 15.98
C VAL A 205 7.51 2.13 14.79
N ASP A 206 8.19 2.10 13.64
CA ASP A 206 7.65 1.40 12.46
C ASP A 206 7.64 -0.12 12.62
N PRO A 207 6.70 -0.83 11.96
CA PRO A 207 6.53 -2.27 12.16
C PRO A 207 7.81 -3.09 11.92
N LYS A 208 8.68 -2.66 11.01
CA LYS A 208 9.94 -3.36 10.73
C LYS A 208 10.96 -3.17 11.84
N ALA A 209 11.11 -1.94 12.32
CA ALA A 209 11.94 -1.64 13.47
C ALA A 209 11.41 -2.30 14.75
N ASN A 210 10.10 -2.25 14.99
CA ASN A 210 9.47 -2.90 16.14
C ASN A 210 9.71 -4.41 16.11
N TRP A 211 9.57 -5.04 14.95
CA TRP A 211 9.95 -6.45 14.77
C TRP A 211 11.41 -6.69 15.14
N ALA A 212 12.33 -5.88 14.62
CA ALA A 212 13.75 -6.04 14.89
C ALA A 212 14.12 -5.87 16.37
N LEU A 213 13.47 -4.94 17.06
CA LEU A 213 13.64 -4.72 18.51
C LEU A 213 13.17 -5.89 19.36
N ASN A 214 12.22 -6.68 18.87
CA ASN A 214 11.70 -7.87 19.56
C ASN A 214 12.43 -9.16 19.14
N HIS A 215 13.36 -9.09 18.19
CA HIS A 215 14.14 -10.22 17.65
C HIS A 215 15.64 -9.87 17.62
N LEU A 216 16.19 -9.42 18.75
CA LEU A 216 17.59 -9.00 18.84
C LEU A 216 18.58 -10.16 18.63
N ASP A 217 18.14 -11.39 18.90
CA ASP A 217 18.86 -12.64 18.63
C ASP A 217 19.14 -12.87 17.14
N PHE A 218 18.35 -12.25 16.25
CA PHE A 218 18.57 -12.30 14.80
C PHE A 218 19.74 -11.40 14.34
N PHE A 219 20.17 -10.46 15.18
CA PHE A 219 21.12 -9.41 14.83
C PHE A 219 22.42 -9.54 15.62
N PRO A 220 23.55 -9.03 15.10
CA PRO A 220 23.70 -8.29 13.84
C PRO A 220 23.77 -9.18 12.59
N VAL A 221 23.36 -8.64 11.44
CA VAL A 221 23.42 -9.30 10.14
C VAL A 221 24.66 -8.86 9.37
N GLU A 222 25.51 -9.82 8.93
CA GLU A 222 26.70 -9.50 8.12
C GLU A 222 26.33 -9.18 6.67
N VAL A 223 26.51 -7.92 6.27
CA VAL A 223 26.09 -7.40 4.96
C VAL A 223 26.75 -8.14 3.79
N ASN A 224 28.02 -8.53 3.94
CA ASN A 224 28.79 -9.11 2.85
C ASN A 224 28.43 -10.58 2.56
N THR A 225 27.80 -11.29 3.51
CA THR A 225 27.50 -12.73 3.37
C THR A 225 26.01 -13.04 3.48
N ALA A 226 25.23 -12.27 4.25
CA ALA A 226 23.84 -12.58 4.59
C ALA A 226 22.93 -12.79 3.36
N PRO A 227 21.95 -13.70 3.42
CA PRO A 227 21.01 -13.91 2.32
C PRO A 227 20.06 -12.72 2.15
N LEU A 228 19.32 -12.69 1.02
CA LEU A 228 18.39 -11.59 0.69
C LEU A 228 17.36 -11.40 1.81
N GLU A 229 16.82 -12.51 2.30
CA GLU A 229 15.77 -12.59 3.30
C GLU A 229 16.22 -11.94 4.61
N ALA A 230 17.47 -12.17 5.04
CA ALA A 230 18.04 -11.56 6.23
C ALA A 230 18.25 -10.04 6.06
N LEU A 231 18.77 -9.61 4.91
CA LEU A 231 18.91 -8.18 4.59
C LEU A 231 17.56 -7.46 4.56
N LEU A 232 16.50 -8.15 4.13
CA LEU A 232 15.14 -7.63 4.14
C LEU A 232 14.58 -7.46 5.55
N ARG A 233 15.14 -8.10 6.59
CA ARG A 233 14.73 -7.89 7.99
C ARG A 233 15.38 -6.68 8.65
N VAL A 234 16.54 -6.23 8.18
CA VAL A 234 17.30 -5.11 8.75
C VAL A 234 16.59 -3.75 8.58
N PRO A 235 16.25 -3.02 9.66
CA PRO A 235 15.72 -1.66 9.58
C PRO A 235 16.64 -0.72 8.79
N GLY A 236 16.08 0.08 7.88
CA GLY A 236 16.85 0.99 7.02
C GLY A 236 17.39 0.37 5.71
N ILE A 237 17.33 -0.96 5.56
CA ILE A 237 17.56 -1.64 4.27
C ILE A 237 16.22 -1.94 3.61
N GLY A 238 15.94 -1.31 2.47
CA GLY A 238 14.74 -1.60 1.67
C GLY A 238 14.95 -2.67 0.61
N VAL A 239 13.90 -3.15 -0.05
CA VAL A 239 13.98 -4.20 -1.11
C VAL A 239 14.99 -3.86 -2.20
N ARG A 240 14.96 -2.61 -2.70
CA ARG A 240 15.96 -2.14 -3.68
C ARG A 240 17.36 -2.15 -3.08
N GLY A 241 17.51 -1.67 -1.86
CA GLY A 241 18.78 -1.63 -1.13
C GLY A 241 19.38 -3.03 -0.92
N ALA A 242 18.59 -3.99 -0.47
CA ALA A 242 19.02 -5.38 -0.29
C ALA A 242 19.51 -6.01 -1.60
N ARG A 243 18.78 -5.79 -2.71
CA ARG A 243 19.23 -6.25 -4.04
C ARG A 243 20.51 -5.56 -4.52
N LEU A 244 20.68 -4.28 -4.20
CA LEU A 244 21.91 -3.55 -4.53
C LEU A 244 23.11 -4.07 -3.72
N ILE A 245 22.93 -4.36 -2.44
CA ILE A 245 23.94 -4.99 -1.57
C ILE A 245 24.39 -6.33 -2.17
N LEU A 246 23.44 -7.21 -2.53
CA LEU A 246 23.75 -8.51 -3.13
C LEU A 246 24.55 -8.42 -4.43
N ARG A 247 24.29 -7.38 -5.23
CA ARG A 247 25.05 -7.14 -6.47
C ARG A 247 26.44 -6.59 -6.18
N ALA A 248 26.53 -5.58 -5.33
CA ALA A 248 27.77 -4.86 -5.05
C ALA A 248 28.81 -5.74 -4.34
N ARG A 249 28.37 -6.58 -3.39
CA ARG A 249 29.28 -7.48 -2.65
C ARG A 249 29.94 -8.57 -3.49
N ARG A 250 29.50 -8.77 -4.74
CA ARG A 250 30.17 -9.67 -5.70
C ARG A 250 31.43 -9.03 -6.31
N GLN A 251 31.53 -7.70 -6.26
CA GLN A 251 32.60 -6.93 -6.90
C GLN A 251 33.53 -6.29 -5.87
N SER A 252 33.01 -5.92 -4.70
CA SER A 252 33.79 -5.26 -3.65
C SER A 252 33.24 -5.57 -2.27
N THR A 253 34.10 -5.61 -1.26
CA THR A 253 33.67 -5.63 0.14
C THR A 253 32.94 -4.33 0.48
N LEU A 254 31.80 -4.44 1.16
CA LEU A 254 30.96 -3.31 1.52
C LEU A 254 31.26 -2.86 2.95
N GLY A 255 31.66 -1.60 3.10
CA GLY A 255 31.73 -0.87 4.35
C GLY A 255 30.66 0.23 4.44
N GLU A 256 30.82 1.13 5.40
CA GLU A 256 29.88 2.23 5.65
C GLU A 256 29.72 3.15 4.42
N ALA A 257 30.85 3.52 3.80
CA ALA A 257 30.86 4.44 2.67
C ALA A 257 30.09 3.87 1.47
N GLU A 258 30.28 2.59 1.18
CA GLU A 258 29.58 1.89 0.11
C GLU A 258 28.09 1.80 0.39
N LEU A 259 27.69 1.43 1.62
CA LEU A 259 26.27 1.34 1.99
C LEU A 259 25.54 2.67 1.86
N ARG A 260 26.17 3.78 2.27
CA ARG A 260 25.61 5.13 2.08
C ARG A 260 25.48 5.46 0.60
N ARG A 261 26.48 5.14 -0.22
CA ARG A 261 26.46 5.37 -1.67
C ARG A 261 25.38 4.55 -2.38
N LEU A 262 25.06 3.35 -1.87
CA LEU A 262 23.95 2.52 -2.34
C LEU A 262 22.56 3.07 -1.93
N GLY A 263 22.51 4.14 -1.14
CA GLY A 263 21.27 4.76 -0.67
C GLY A 263 20.61 4.02 0.49
N ILE A 264 21.38 3.22 1.24
CA ILE A 264 20.89 2.58 2.46
C ILE A 264 20.74 3.65 3.55
N ALA A 265 19.66 3.58 4.33
CA ALA A 265 19.47 4.45 5.49
C ALA A 265 20.41 4.00 6.63
N TYR A 266 21.71 4.19 6.44
CA TYR A 266 22.77 3.67 7.31
C TYR A 266 22.62 4.12 8.76
N LYS A 267 22.15 5.35 9.01
CA LYS A 267 21.85 5.86 10.37
C LYS A 267 20.96 4.91 11.19
N ARG A 268 20.08 4.15 10.53
CA ARG A 268 19.21 3.15 11.16
C ARG A 268 19.78 1.73 11.04
N ALA A 269 20.31 1.38 9.86
CA ALA A 269 20.82 0.04 9.60
C ALA A 269 22.05 -0.32 10.45
N ARG A 270 22.89 0.67 10.80
CA ARG A 270 24.15 0.47 11.54
C ARG A 270 23.98 -0.29 12.86
N TYR A 271 22.83 -0.20 13.51
CA TYR A 271 22.56 -0.89 14.78
C TYR A 271 22.24 -2.38 14.61
N PHE A 272 22.05 -2.84 13.38
CA PHE A 272 21.55 -4.18 13.08
C PHE A 272 22.48 -4.94 12.13
N ILE A 273 23.65 -4.39 11.81
CA ILE A 273 24.56 -4.96 10.80
C ILE A 273 26.00 -5.00 11.27
N THR A 274 26.73 -5.96 10.72
CA THR A 274 28.19 -5.93 10.65
C THR A 274 28.67 -5.74 9.22
N MET A 275 29.88 -5.19 9.09
CA MET A 275 30.59 -5.00 7.83
C MET A 275 31.97 -5.64 7.98
N ASN A 276 32.13 -6.84 7.43
CA ASN A 276 33.36 -7.64 7.57
C ASN A 276 33.74 -7.89 9.04
N GLY A 277 32.75 -8.28 9.85
CA GLY A 277 32.94 -8.57 11.28
C GLY A 277 32.97 -7.34 12.20
N ALA A 278 33.06 -6.12 11.66
CA ALA A 278 32.97 -4.89 12.45
C ALA A 278 31.50 -4.48 12.66
N TYR A 279 31.07 -4.35 13.92
CA TYR A 279 29.71 -3.89 14.26
C TYR A 279 29.52 -2.40 14.00
N GLY A 280 28.45 -2.03 13.29
CA GLY A 280 28.18 -0.64 12.92
C GLY A 280 27.64 0.25 14.05
N GLY A 281 27.14 -0.34 15.14
CA GLY A 281 26.46 0.37 16.23
C GLY A 281 27.36 0.80 17.40
N SER A 282 28.67 0.98 17.16
CA SER A 282 29.63 1.37 18.21
C SER A 282 29.15 2.58 19.04
N GLY A 283 29.24 2.47 20.36
CA GLY A 283 28.89 3.56 21.31
C GLY A 283 27.45 3.56 21.80
N ILE A 284 26.67 2.51 21.50
CA ILE A 284 25.32 2.30 22.05
C ILE A 284 25.22 0.88 22.57
N ASP A 285 24.58 0.71 23.73
CA ASP A 285 24.25 -0.60 24.26
C ASP A 285 23.30 -1.36 23.31
N PHE A 286 23.57 -2.64 23.10
CA PHE A 286 22.79 -3.50 22.22
C PHE A 286 21.60 -4.10 22.98
N SER A 287 20.77 -3.22 23.54
CA SER A 287 19.56 -3.56 24.28
C SER A 287 18.32 -2.96 23.61
N ARG A 288 17.18 -3.60 23.85
CA ARG A 288 15.89 -3.18 23.27
C ARG A 288 15.59 -1.71 23.55
N ASP A 289 15.77 -1.27 24.79
CA ASP A 289 15.41 0.09 25.22
C ASP A 289 16.33 1.15 24.61
N ALA A 290 17.65 0.89 24.59
CA ALA A 290 18.63 1.79 23.98
C ALA A 290 18.41 1.96 22.47
N LEU A 291 18.11 0.86 21.77
CA LEU A 291 17.82 0.88 20.33
C LEU A 291 16.46 1.52 20.05
N HIS A 292 15.44 1.25 20.87
CA HIS A 292 14.13 1.85 20.75
C HIS A 292 14.22 3.38 20.79
N ALA A 293 14.92 3.94 21.78
CA ALA A 293 15.13 5.38 21.91
C ALA A 293 15.77 6.03 20.67
N ARG A 294 16.63 5.31 19.95
CA ARG A 294 17.25 5.80 18.71
C ARG A 294 16.36 5.70 17.49
N LEU A 295 15.42 4.75 17.47
CA LEU A 295 14.53 4.49 16.34
C LEU A 295 13.23 5.28 16.40
N SER A 296 12.76 5.62 17.61
CA SER A 296 11.61 6.48 17.86
C SER A 296 11.94 7.97 17.79
N ALA A 297 13.23 8.33 17.87
CA ALA A 297 13.67 9.71 17.71
C ALA A 297 13.21 10.29 16.35
N PRO A 298 12.67 11.52 16.31
CA PRO A 298 12.27 12.16 15.07
C PRO A 298 13.42 12.16 14.07
N ILE A 299 13.16 11.65 12.86
CA ILE A 299 14.14 11.74 11.79
C ILE A 299 14.21 13.21 11.40
N GLU A 300 15.26 13.92 11.80
CA GLU A 300 15.60 15.20 11.19
C GLU A 300 15.80 14.94 9.69
N GLY A 301 14.77 15.27 8.91
CA GLY A 301 14.80 15.21 7.46
C GLY A 301 15.83 16.22 6.98
N GLY A 302 17.09 15.80 6.89
CA GLY A 302 18.15 16.63 6.33
C GLY A 302 17.72 17.18 4.97
N ARG A 303 18.07 18.44 4.69
CA ARG A 303 17.78 19.21 3.47
C ARG A 303 18.29 18.58 2.15
N HIS A 304 18.70 17.31 2.16
CA HIS A 304 19.39 16.60 1.10
C HIS A 304 18.57 15.47 0.45
N GLY A 305 17.26 15.39 0.73
CA GLY A 305 16.37 14.60 -0.11
C GLY A 305 16.15 15.30 -1.45
N ARG A 306 16.10 14.58 -2.57
CA ARG A 306 15.59 15.08 -3.87
C ARG A 306 14.13 15.58 -3.83
N ARG A 307 13.52 15.62 -2.64
CA ARG A 307 12.23 16.23 -2.31
C ARG A 307 12.37 17.56 -1.55
N ALA A 308 13.57 18.13 -1.43
CA ALA A 308 13.72 19.53 -1.06
C ALA A 308 13.13 20.35 -2.21
N ASP A 309 12.00 20.99 -1.93
CA ASP A 309 11.33 22.05 -2.69
C ASP A 309 12.00 22.44 -4.00
N ARG A 310 11.61 21.74 -5.07
CA ARG A 310 11.49 22.40 -6.36
C ARG A 310 10.01 22.57 -6.61
N ALA A 311 9.42 23.57 -5.97
CA ALA A 311 8.28 24.24 -6.57
C ALA A 311 8.75 24.67 -7.97
N VAL A 312 8.26 24.01 -9.01
CA VAL A 312 8.50 24.44 -10.38
C VAL A 312 7.82 25.79 -10.49
N GLN A 313 8.58 26.88 -10.70
CA GLN A 313 8.00 28.20 -10.95
C GLN A 313 6.96 28.09 -12.07
N GLY A 314 5.71 28.39 -11.76
CA GLY A 314 4.59 28.33 -12.69
C GLY A 314 3.67 27.09 -12.59
N GLN A 315 3.90 26.16 -11.65
CA GLN A 315 2.92 25.11 -11.37
C GLN A 315 1.93 25.58 -10.30
N MET A 316 0.67 25.81 -10.68
CA MET A 316 -0.38 26.18 -9.73
C MET A 316 -0.60 25.06 -8.71
N SER A 317 -0.50 25.41 -7.42
CA SER A 317 -0.90 24.54 -6.31
C SER A 317 -2.42 24.44 -6.30
N LEU A 318 -2.99 23.23 -6.22
CA LEU A 318 -4.44 23.04 -6.11
C LEU A 318 -5.00 23.52 -4.75
N PHE A 319 -4.12 23.89 -3.83
CA PHE A 319 -4.43 24.50 -2.55
C PHE A 319 -3.50 25.71 -2.38
N GLU A 320 -3.85 26.82 -2.99
CA GLU A 320 -3.43 28.12 -2.47
C GLU A 320 -4.22 28.39 -1.19
N ALA A 321 -3.54 28.95 -0.18
CA ALA A 321 -4.13 29.27 1.10
C ALA A 321 -5.38 30.12 0.87
N VAL A 322 -6.54 29.59 1.25
CA VAL A 322 -7.78 30.37 1.30
C VAL A 322 -7.59 31.35 2.45
N ASP A 323 -7.32 32.61 2.13
CA ASP A 323 -7.36 33.70 3.10
C ASP A 323 -8.71 33.66 3.81
N ALA A 324 -8.67 33.69 5.14
CA ALA A 324 -9.87 33.69 5.97
C ALA A 324 -10.77 34.88 5.55
N PRO A 325 -12.09 34.68 5.45
CA PRO A 325 -12.99 35.77 5.11
C PRO A 325 -12.92 36.88 6.18
N PRO A 326 -13.01 38.16 5.79
CA PRO A 326 -12.97 39.28 6.73
C PRO A 326 -14.13 39.20 7.73
N VAL A 327 -13.80 39.33 9.02
CA VAL A 327 -14.74 39.44 10.12
C VAL A 327 -15.59 40.69 9.91
N LEU A 328 -16.91 40.52 9.78
CA LEU A 328 -17.85 41.64 9.76
C LEU A 328 -17.89 42.31 11.14
N PRO A 329 -17.90 43.65 11.22
CA PRO A 329 -17.94 44.35 12.50
C PRO A 329 -19.27 44.12 13.23
N GLU A 330 -19.18 43.88 14.53
CA GLU A 330 -20.31 43.75 15.45
C GLU A 330 -21.18 45.03 15.40
N ALA A 331 -22.46 44.85 15.11
CA ALA A 331 -23.44 45.93 15.27
C ALA A 331 -23.64 46.18 16.77
N SER A 332 -23.32 47.39 17.22
CA SER A 332 -23.62 47.87 18.57
C SER A 332 -25.15 47.93 18.82
N PRO A 333 -25.59 47.75 20.07
CA PRO A 333 -27.01 47.60 20.39
C PRO A 333 -27.73 48.95 20.40
N ALA A 334 -28.99 48.92 19.95
CA ALA A 334 -30.03 49.90 20.26
C ALA A 334 -31.29 49.16 20.70
#